data_AF-A0ABD1J4G1-F1
#
_entry.id   AF-A0ABD1J4G1-F1
#
_cell.length_a   1.000
_cell.length_b   1.000
_cell.length_c   1.000
_cell.angle_alpha   90.00
_cell.angle_beta   90.00
_cell.angle_gamma   90.00
#
_symmetry.space_group_name_H-M   'P 1'
#
loop_
_entity.id
_entity.type
_entity.pdbx_description
1 polymer ?
#
loop_
_entity_poly.entity_id
_entity_poly.type
_entity_poly.pdbx_seq_one_letter_code
_entity_poly.pdbx_strand_id
1 'polypeptide(L)'
;MKPFLIVCLSVLVSMSEAQTGLLLDVCASLAPITNKLETYDAILQQLQLENAAMKEKLKTGFPEQHKVAFTASLGKKERTGANQKNLVFPNVFTNVGGAYSTTTGFFTAPVKGVYYFRFTVTDILDDRYMGIQMYRNEEKILWLSEYDNDDKRTYIASGATLTLETGDTGRI
;
A
#
# COMPACT_ATOMS: atom_id res chain seq x y z
N MET A 1 -18.36 -51.97 6.92
CA MET A 1 -19.47 -52.54 6.12
C MET A 1 -20.71 -51.69 6.40
N LYS A 2 -21.13 -50.86 5.44
CA LYS A 2 -22.20 -49.86 5.64
C LYS A 2 -23.57 -50.56 5.76
N PRO A 3 -24.36 -50.31 6.82
CA PRO A 3 -25.64 -51.00 7.05
C PRO A 3 -26.68 -50.76 5.94
N PHE A 4 -26.57 -49.65 5.21
CA PHE A 4 -27.43 -49.32 4.08
C PHE A 4 -27.40 -50.33 2.92
N LEU A 5 -26.23 -50.92 2.64
CA LEU A 5 -26.09 -51.85 1.51
C LEU A 5 -26.81 -53.18 1.76
N ILE A 6 -26.85 -53.62 3.03
CA ILE A 6 -27.46 -54.89 3.45
C ILE A 6 -28.99 -54.79 3.40
N VAL A 7 -29.56 -53.68 3.88
CA VAL A 7 -31.01 -53.44 3.84
C VAL A 7 -31.52 -53.35 2.39
N CYS A 8 -30.75 -52.70 1.52
CA CYS A 8 -31.11 -52.53 0.10
C CYS A 8 -31.16 -53.89 -0.65
N LEU A 9 -30.19 -54.78 -0.39
CA LEU A 9 -30.17 -56.12 -1.00
C LEU A 9 -31.34 -57.01 -0.55
N SER A 10 -31.71 -56.98 0.73
CA SER A 10 -32.82 -57.80 1.24
C SER A 10 -34.20 -57.37 0.71
N VAL A 11 -34.40 -56.07 0.47
CA VAL A 11 -35.66 -55.54 -0.07
C VAL A 11 -35.81 -55.95 -1.54
N LEU A 12 -34.73 -55.84 -2.34
CA LEU A 12 -34.71 -56.20 -3.76
C LEU A 12 -35.11 -57.66 -4.04
N VAL A 13 -34.77 -58.60 -3.16
CA VAL A 13 -35.07 -60.04 -3.31
C VAL A 13 -36.57 -60.35 -3.10
N SER A 14 -37.33 -59.44 -2.49
CA SER A 14 -38.75 -59.65 -2.13
C SER A 14 -39.75 -58.90 -3.03
N MET A 15 -39.27 -58.08 -3.96
CA MET A 15 -40.08 -57.22 -4.83
C MET A 15 -40.37 -57.86 -6.19
N SER A 16 -41.53 -57.55 -6.79
CA SER A 16 -41.84 -57.99 -8.16
C SER A 16 -40.98 -57.26 -9.20
N GLU A 17 -40.80 -57.83 -10.41
CA GLU A 17 -40.00 -57.21 -11.49
C GLU A 17 -40.43 -55.77 -11.85
N ALA A 18 -41.73 -55.46 -11.73
CA ALA A 18 -42.24 -54.11 -11.95
C ALA A 18 -41.84 -53.14 -10.82
N GLN A 19 -41.75 -53.62 -9.59
CA GLN A 19 -41.34 -52.84 -8.43
C GLN A 19 -39.82 -52.59 -8.41
N THR A 20 -39.01 -53.56 -8.87
CA THR A 20 -37.55 -53.39 -9.00
C THR A 20 -37.19 -52.38 -10.09
N GLY A 21 -37.91 -52.36 -11.21
CA GLY A 21 -37.75 -51.33 -12.26
C GLY A 21 -38.05 -49.92 -11.76
N LEU A 22 -39.16 -49.74 -11.03
CA LEU A 22 -39.53 -48.45 -10.43
C LEU A 22 -38.47 -47.96 -9.42
N LEU A 23 -37.93 -48.89 -8.62
CA LEU A 23 -36.88 -48.58 -7.65
C LEU A 23 -35.59 -48.11 -8.36
N LEU A 24 -35.24 -48.74 -9.48
CA LEU A 24 -34.06 -48.36 -10.28
C LEU A 24 -34.18 -46.96 -10.85
N ASP A 25 -35.34 -46.60 -11.40
CA ASP A 25 -35.61 -45.26 -11.97
C ASP A 25 -35.57 -44.17 -10.88
N VAL A 26 -36.10 -44.48 -9.69
CA VAL A 26 -36.02 -43.57 -8.53
C VAL A 26 -34.55 -43.38 -8.10
N CYS A 27 -33.76 -44.45 -8.03
CA CYS A 27 -32.33 -44.35 -7.74
C CYS A 27 -31.55 -43.56 -8.80
N ALA A 28 -31.87 -43.76 -10.09
CA ALA A 28 -31.27 -43.03 -11.20
C ALA A 28 -31.58 -41.53 -11.15
N SER A 29 -32.79 -41.15 -10.70
CA SER A 29 -33.19 -39.76 -10.50
C SER A 29 -32.59 -39.13 -9.23
N LEU A 30 -32.38 -39.91 -8.16
CA LEU A 30 -31.81 -39.45 -6.89
C LEU A 30 -30.29 -39.27 -6.93
N ALA A 31 -29.55 -40.12 -7.64
CA ALA A 31 -28.09 -40.05 -7.75
C ALA A 31 -27.53 -38.67 -8.18
N PRO A 32 -28.07 -37.97 -9.20
CA PRO A 32 -27.59 -36.63 -9.55
C PRO A 32 -27.93 -35.58 -8.49
N ILE A 33 -29.01 -35.77 -7.72
CA ILE A 33 -29.39 -34.86 -6.62
C ILE A 33 -28.42 -35.00 -5.45
N THR A 34 -28.07 -36.24 -5.07
CA THR A 34 -27.08 -36.48 -4.01
C THR A 34 -25.71 -35.93 -4.40
N ASN A 35 -25.28 -36.11 -5.65
CA ASN A 35 -24.02 -35.56 -6.13
C ASN A 35 -24.00 -34.01 -6.09
N LYS A 36 -25.11 -33.38 -6.47
CA LYS A 36 -25.23 -31.92 -6.36
C LYS A 36 -25.18 -31.44 -4.91
N LEU A 37 -25.82 -32.16 -3.99
CA LEU A 37 -25.80 -31.83 -2.57
C LEU A 37 -24.37 -31.90 -2.00
N GLU A 38 -23.64 -32.99 -2.30
CA GLU A 38 -22.22 -33.12 -1.93
C GLU A 38 -21.35 -32.01 -2.53
N THR A 39 -21.64 -31.59 -3.77
CA THR A 39 -20.94 -30.47 -4.41
C THR A 39 -21.22 -29.14 -3.70
N TYR A 40 -22.48 -28.89 -3.31
CA TYR A 40 -22.83 -27.68 -2.55
C TYR A 40 -22.17 -27.65 -1.18
N ASP A 41 -22.09 -28.78 -0.48
CA ASP A 41 -21.41 -28.87 0.80
C ASP A 41 -19.91 -28.56 0.67
N ALA A 42 -19.25 -29.10 -0.37
CA ALA A 42 -17.85 -28.80 -0.65
C ALA A 42 -17.62 -27.31 -0.96
N ILE A 43 -18.50 -26.69 -1.77
CA ILE A 43 -18.42 -25.26 -2.08
C ILE A 43 -18.63 -24.40 -0.83
N LEU A 44 -19.60 -24.75 0.02
CA LEU A 44 -19.86 -24.01 1.26
C LEU A 44 -18.66 -24.09 2.21
N GLN A 45 -18.03 -25.26 2.35
CA GLN A 45 -16.82 -25.43 3.15
C GLN A 45 -15.66 -24.58 2.60
N GLN A 46 -15.44 -24.61 1.29
CA GLN A 46 -14.41 -23.79 0.64
C GLN A 46 -14.65 -22.30 0.86
N LEU A 47 -15.89 -21.84 0.68
CA LEU A 47 -16.26 -20.44 0.85
C LEU A 47 -16.12 -20.00 2.31
N GLN A 48 -16.39 -20.87 3.28
CA GLN A 48 -16.17 -20.60 4.69
C GLN A 48 -14.66 -20.49 5.01
N LEU A 49 -13.82 -21.36 4.44
CA LEU A 49 -12.37 -21.30 4.58
C LEU A 49 -11.79 -19.99 4.00
N GLU A 50 -12.21 -19.60 2.80
CA GLU A 50 -11.78 -18.35 2.19
C GLU A 50 -12.21 -17.12 3.00
N ASN A 51 -13.45 -17.13 3.50
CA ASN A 51 -13.94 -16.06 4.39
C ASN A 51 -13.17 -16.00 5.70
N ALA A 52 -12.79 -17.14 6.29
CA ALA A 52 -11.98 -17.18 7.50
C ALA A 52 -10.57 -16.63 7.24
N ALA A 53 -9.91 -17.06 6.15
CA ALA A 53 -8.61 -16.56 5.75
C ALA A 53 -8.63 -15.05 5.46
N MET A 54 -9.69 -14.56 4.80
CA MET A 54 -9.86 -13.13 4.51
C MET A 54 -10.11 -12.33 5.79
N LYS A 55 -10.90 -12.84 6.74
CA LYS A 55 -11.10 -12.22 8.06
C LYS A 55 -9.81 -12.13 8.86
N GLU A 56 -8.97 -13.16 8.84
CA GLU A 56 -7.67 -13.11 9.51
C GLU A 56 -6.74 -12.07 8.88
N LYS A 57 -6.66 -11.98 7.54
CA LYS A 57 -5.92 -10.91 6.84
C LYS A 57 -6.41 -9.51 7.18
N LEU A 58 -7.72 -9.33 7.40
CA LEU A 58 -8.30 -8.05 7.81
C LEU A 58 -7.97 -7.72 9.27
N LYS A 59 -7.96 -8.72 10.17
CA LYS A 59 -7.60 -8.53 11.59
C LYS A 59 -6.13 -8.23 11.81
N THR A 60 -5.24 -8.86 11.04
CA THR A 60 -3.80 -8.53 11.05
C THR A 60 -3.52 -7.16 10.45
N GLY A 61 -4.54 -6.52 9.86
CA GLY A 61 -4.40 -5.38 8.98
C GLY A 61 -3.70 -5.76 7.68
N PHE A 62 -3.86 -4.93 6.65
CA PHE A 62 -2.76 -4.78 5.71
C PHE A 62 -1.53 -4.37 6.53
N PRO A 63 -0.32 -4.89 6.25
CA PRO A 63 0.89 -4.36 6.90
C PRO A 63 0.78 -2.84 6.81
N GLU A 64 0.89 -2.13 7.95
CA GLU A 64 0.61 -0.70 8.06
C GLU A 64 0.87 -0.05 6.71
N GLN A 65 -0.19 0.43 6.04
CA GLN A 65 0.01 1.21 4.81
C GLN A 65 1.12 2.19 5.16
N HIS A 66 2.25 2.10 4.44
CA HIS A 66 3.46 2.83 4.78
C HIS A 66 3.13 4.30 4.56
N LYS A 67 2.53 4.91 5.59
CA LYS A 67 2.08 6.28 5.61
C LYS A 67 3.33 7.08 5.86
N VAL A 68 3.76 7.77 4.83
CA VAL A 68 4.96 8.58 4.88
C VAL A 68 4.58 10.00 4.52
N ALA A 69 4.84 10.92 5.44
CA ALA A 69 4.59 12.33 5.22
C ALA A 69 5.49 13.13 6.16
N PHE A 70 6.11 14.18 5.65
CA PHE A 70 6.84 15.11 6.49
C PHE A 70 6.56 16.55 6.09
N THR A 71 6.62 17.44 7.08
CA THR A 71 6.59 18.89 6.91
C THR A 71 7.58 19.49 7.88
N ALA A 72 8.54 20.27 7.38
CA ALA A 72 9.56 20.91 8.18
C ALA A 72 9.84 22.33 7.69
N SER A 73 10.40 23.18 8.56
CA SER A 73 10.79 24.55 8.24
C SER A 73 12.08 24.96 8.92
N LEU A 74 12.69 26.03 8.40
CA LEU A 74 13.97 26.57 8.89
C LEU A 74 13.80 27.41 10.18
N GLY A 75 12.59 27.94 10.42
CA GLY A 75 12.31 28.84 11.54
C GLY A 75 12.73 30.29 11.26
N LYS A 76 12.47 31.20 12.22
CA LYS A 76 12.57 32.67 12.02
C LYS A 76 14.00 33.25 12.05
N LYS A 77 15.00 32.49 12.50
CA LYS A 77 16.34 33.05 12.80
C LYS A 77 17.47 32.47 11.97
N GLU A 78 17.19 31.51 11.11
CA GLU A 78 18.24 30.84 10.35
C GLU A 78 18.16 31.29 8.89
N ARG A 79 19.16 32.09 8.48
CA ARG A 79 19.50 32.27 7.07
C ARG A 79 20.48 31.17 6.72
N THR A 80 20.17 30.38 5.70
CA THR A 80 21.12 29.39 5.21
C THR A 80 22.23 30.09 4.43
N GLY A 81 23.47 29.66 4.66
CA GLY A 81 24.63 30.27 4.01
C GLY A 81 24.70 29.88 2.53
N ALA A 82 25.29 30.75 1.70
CA ALA A 82 25.45 30.57 0.25
C ALA A 82 26.17 29.28 -0.19
N ASN A 83 26.75 28.51 0.76
CA ASN A 83 27.54 27.31 0.53
C ASN A 83 27.07 26.09 1.33
N GLN A 84 25.86 26.11 1.90
CA GLN A 84 25.32 24.91 2.52
C GLN A 84 25.00 23.87 1.44
N LYS A 85 25.69 22.72 1.51
CA LYS A 85 25.48 21.61 0.59
C LYS A 85 24.08 20.99 0.71
N ASN A 86 23.51 21.03 1.91
CA ASN A 86 22.20 20.49 2.26
C ASN A 86 21.48 21.46 3.20
N LEU A 87 20.20 21.72 2.94
CA LEU A 87 19.32 22.48 3.82
C LEU A 87 18.71 21.56 4.87
N VAL A 88 19.05 21.83 6.13
CA VAL A 88 18.47 21.14 7.29
C VAL A 88 17.33 22.02 7.82
N PHE A 89 16.13 21.44 7.94
CA PHE A 89 14.94 22.11 8.45
C PHE A 89 14.65 21.59 9.87
N PRO A 90 15.16 22.26 10.92
CA PRO A 90 15.10 21.72 12.28
C PRO A 90 13.68 21.71 12.88
N ASN A 91 12.77 22.58 12.40
CA ASN A 91 11.42 22.67 12.94
C ASN A 91 10.47 21.74 12.18
N VAL A 92 10.26 20.54 12.72
CA VAL A 92 9.39 19.50 12.15
C VAL A 92 7.98 19.58 12.73
N PHE A 93 6.98 19.71 11.85
CA PHE A 93 5.56 19.69 12.23
C PHE A 93 4.95 18.29 12.09
N THR A 94 5.37 17.56 11.06
CA THR A 94 4.90 16.19 10.76
C THR A 94 6.09 15.36 10.31
N ASN A 95 6.18 14.10 10.74
CA ASN A 95 7.16 13.12 10.27
C ASN A 95 6.61 11.69 10.40
N VAL A 96 5.46 11.43 9.79
CA VAL A 96 4.85 10.10 9.78
C VAL A 96 5.76 9.13 9.02
N GLY A 97 6.04 7.98 9.62
CA GLY A 97 7.00 7.01 9.08
C GLY A 97 8.47 7.34 9.35
N GLY A 98 8.78 8.46 10.01
CA GLY A 98 10.14 8.78 10.47
C GLY A 98 11.18 8.95 9.35
N ALA A 99 10.73 9.23 8.12
CA ALA A 99 11.57 9.24 6.93
C ALA A 99 12.44 10.50 6.78
N TYR A 100 12.12 11.59 7.48
CA TYR A 100 12.92 12.82 7.49
C TYR A 100 13.88 12.88 8.69
N SER A 101 15.15 13.20 8.43
CA SER A 101 16.20 13.37 9.45
C SER A 101 16.49 14.86 9.69
N THR A 102 16.26 15.33 10.91
CA THR A 102 16.61 16.70 11.35
C THR A 102 18.12 16.90 11.54
N THR A 103 18.91 15.83 11.54
CA THR A 103 20.37 15.91 11.64
C THR A 103 21.01 16.15 10.27
N THR A 104 20.50 15.50 9.23
CA THR A 104 21.09 15.53 7.88
C THR A 104 20.29 16.37 6.89
N GLY A 105 19.02 16.64 7.17
CA GLY A 105 18.08 17.27 6.25
C GLY A 105 17.53 16.33 5.18
N PHE A 106 17.81 15.02 5.29
CA PHE A 106 17.47 14.06 4.24
C PHE A 106 16.11 13.43 4.51
N PHE A 107 15.36 13.25 3.44
CA PHE A 107 14.32 12.25 3.37
C PHE A 107 14.94 10.93 2.90
N THR A 108 14.61 9.80 3.52
CA THR A 108 14.98 8.45 3.07
C THR A 108 13.73 7.63 2.85
N ALA A 109 13.52 7.12 1.63
CA ALA A 109 12.33 6.35 1.29
C ALA A 109 12.29 5.03 2.08
N PRO A 110 11.32 4.82 3.00
CA PRO A 110 11.25 3.59 3.78
C PRO A 110 10.74 2.41 2.96
N VAL A 111 10.03 2.70 1.86
CA VAL A 111 9.55 1.71 0.89
C VAL A 111 9.62 2.24 -0.53
N LYS A 112 9.66 1.34 -1.51
CA LYS A 112 9.45 1.68 -2.91
C LYS A 112 8.10 2.38 -3.09
N GLY A 113 8.09 3.52 -3.78
CA GLY A 113 6.86 4.26 -4.01
C GLY A 113 7.05 5.53 -4.81
N VAL A 114 5.94 6.25 -4.99
CA VAL A 114 5.92 7.58 -5.60
C VAL A 114 5.81 8.62 -4.48
N TYR A 115 6.76 9.55 -4.47
CA TYR A 115 6.87 10.58 -3.45
C TYR A 115 6.77 11.97 -4.09
N TYR A 116 6.01 12.85 -3.46
CA TYR A 116 5.88 14.24 -3.89
C TYR A 116 6.62 15.14 -2.91
N PHE A 117 7.58 15.90 -3.43
CA PHE A 117 8.32 16.90 -2.67
C PHE A 117 7.87 18.28 -3.12
N ARG A 118 7.59 19.14 -2.13
CA ARG A 118 7.27 20.56 -2.36
C ARG A 118 8.10 21.39 -1.41
N PHE A 119 8.62 22.50 -1.92
CA PHE A 119 9.31 23.48 -1.11
C PHE A 119 8.97 24.89 -1.54
N THR A 120 9.16 25.80 -0.61
CA THR A 120 9.13 27.24 -0.82
C THR A 120 10.30 27.83 -0.03
N VAL A 121 11.15 28.59 -0.69
CA VAL A 121 12.18 29.39 -0.04
C VAL A 121 11.88 30.87 -0.26
N THR A 122 12.27 31.68 0.71
CA THR A 122 12.11 33.13 0.67
C THR A 122 13.33 33.79 1.25
N ASP A 123 13.70 34.91 0.66
CA ASP A 123 14.79 35.75 1.13
C ASP A 123 14.47 37.22 0.81
N ILE A 124 15.16 38.13 1.48
CA ILE A 124 15.18 39.55 1.11
C ILE A 124 16.49 39.76 0.38
N LEU A 125 16.40 40.07 -0.91
CA LEU A 125 17.55 40.11 -1.81
C LEU A 125 17.97 41.56 -2.08
N ASP A 126 19.26 41.81 -1.90
CA ASP A 126 19.92 43.08 -2.18
C ASP A 126 21.16 42.74 -3.01
N ASP A 127 21.10 43.09 -4.29
CA ASP A 127 22.08 42.80 -5.34
C ASP A 127 22.69 41.39 -5.28
N ARG A 128 21.84 40.35 -5.15
CA ARG A 128 22.31 38.97 -4.99
C ARG A 128 21.36 37.91 -5.53
N TYR A 129 21.92 36.75 -5.81
CA TYR A 129 21.14 35.57 -6.20
C TYR A 129 20.66 34.78 -4.99
N MET A 130 19.45 34.23 -5.08
CA MET A 130 18.97 33.10 -4.30
C MET A 130 18.92 31.87 -5.21
N GLY A 131 19.40 30.73 -4.72
CA GLY A 131 19.39 29.47 -5.45
C GLY A 131 18.91 28.33 -4.58
N ILE A 132 18.21 27.38 -5.20
CA ILE A 132 17.79 26.14 -4.57
C ILE A 132 17.96 24.99 -5.54
N GLN A 133 18.47 23.88 -5.03
CA GLN A 133 18.67 22.67 -5.79
C GLN A 133 17.93 21.54 -5.09
N MET A 134 17.43 20.58 -5.85
CA MET A 134 16.86 19.36 -5.29
C MET A 134 17.62 18.18 -5.86
N TYR A 135 17.89 17.21 -5.00
CA TYR A 135 18.63 16.01 -5.34
C TYR A 135 17.83 14.76 -5.01
N ARG A 136 17.96 13.76 -5.89
CA ARG A 136 17.66 12.35 -5.61
C ARG A 136 19.00 11.62 -5.50
N ASN A 137 19.30 11.08 -4.33
CA ASN A 137 20.64 10.58 -4.02
C ASN A 137 21.69 11.68 -4.28
N GLU A 138 22.64 11.41 -5.17
CA GLU A 138 23.66 12.39 -5.58
C GLU A 138 23.32 13.10 -6.89
N GLU A 139 22.22 12.73 -7.55
CA GLU A 139 21.78 13.30 -8.82
C GLU A 139 20.95 14.55 -8.57
N LYS A 140 21.37 15.68 -9.15
CA LYS A 140 20.59 16.92 -9.14
C LYS A 140 19.43 16.79 -10.12
N ILE A 141 18.21 16.90 -9.61
CA ILE A 141 16.99 16.78 -10.41
C ILE A 141 16.32 18.13 -10.68
N LEU A 142 16.66 19.17 -9.91
CA LEU A 142 16.11 20.51 -10.07
C LEU A 142 17.15 21.55 -9.64
N TRP A 143 17.17 22.67 -10.35
CA TRP A 143 17.89 23.88 -10.01
C TRP A 143 17.00 25.06 -10.34
N LEU A 144 16.70 25.90 -9.34
CA LEU A 144 16.08 27.20 -9.54
C LEU A 144 16.96 28.31 -8.97
N SER A 145 16.96 29.46 -9.62
CA SER A 145 17.69 30.64 -9.16
C SER A 145 16.92 31.90 -9.50
N GLU A 146 16.97 32.88 -8.61
CA GLU A 146 16.43 34.22 -8.81
C GLU A 146 17.49 35.24 -8.42
N TYR A 147 17.53 36.38 -9.11
CA TYR A 147 18.32 37.55 -8.74
C TYR A 147 17.37 38.71 -8.52
N ASP A 148 17.61 39.45 -7.46
CA ASP A 148 16.88 40.68 -7.18
C ASP A 148 17.82 41.68 -6.51
N ASN A 149 17.47 42.96 -6.64
CA ASN A 149 18.25 44.08 -6.11
C ASN A 149 17.35 45.20 -5.56
N ASP A 150 16.09 44.90 -5.29
CA ASP A 150 15.11 45.89 -4.87
C ASP A 150 14.89 45.93 -3.34
N ASP A 151 15.66 45.14 -2.58
CA ASP A 151 15.57 44.95 -1.11
C ASP A 151 14.16 44.51 -0.67
N LYS A 152 13.40 43.87 -1.56
CA LYS A 152 12.10 43.26 -1.24
C LYS A 152 12.22 41.76 -1.11
N ARG A 153 11.10 41.18 -0.71
CA ARG A 153 10.99 39.75 -0.47
C ARG A 153 10.77 39.00 -1.78
N THR A 154 11.72 38.14 -2.11
CA THR A 154 11.67 37.23 -3.25
C THR A 154 11.31 35.82 -2.78
N TYR A 155 10.66 35.04 -3.64
CA TYR A 155 10.24 33.67 -3.35
C TYR A 155 10.60 32.75 -4.51
N ILE A 156 11.07 31.54 -4.18
CA ILE A 156 11.15 30.43 -5.13
C ILE A 156 10.30 29.29 -4.57
N ALA A 157 9.33 28.80 -5.36
CA ALA A 157 8.50 27.68 -4.98
C ALA A 157 8.45 26.66 -6.11
N SER A 158 8.71 25.40 -5.80
CA SER A 158 8.65 24.31 -6.77
C SER A 158 8.48 22.96 -6.07
N GLY A 159 8.35 21.92 -6.87
CA GLY A 159 8.24 20.55 -6.38
C GLY A 159 8.46 19.54 -7.50
N ALA A 160 8.68 18.30 -7.11
CA ALA A 160 8.87 17.18 -8.02
C ALA A 160 8.20 15.92 -7.49
N THR A 161 7.70 15.11 -8.41
CA THR A 161 7.21 13.76 -8.12
C THR A 161 8.27 12.77 -8.54
N LEU A 162 8.71 11.91 -7.62
CA LEU A 162 9.79 10.95 -7.85
C LEU A 162 9.33 9.54 -7.51
N THR A 163 9.65 8.60 -8.38
CA THR A 163 9.65 7.18 -8.01
C THR A 163 10.96 6.87 -7.31
N LEU A 164 10.89 6.41 -6.07
CA LEU A 164 12.04 6.07 -5.23
C LEU A 164 12.00 4.58 -4.88
N GLU A 165 13.16 3.94 -4.87
CA GLU A 165 13.34 2.62 -4.27
C GLU A 165 13.57 2.74 -2.75
N THR A 166 13.45 1.65 -2.01
CA THR A 166 13.76 1.64 -0.58
C THR A 166 15.21 2.06 -0.33
N GLY A 167 15.42 3.07 0.52
CA GLY A 167 16.73 3.62 0.84
C GLY A 167 17.19 4.77 -0.04
N ASP A 168 16.49 5.06 -1.15
CA ASP A 168 16.77 6.27 -1.92
C ASP A 168 16.53 7.51 -1.07
N THR A 169 17.36 8.54 -1.30
CA THR A 169 17.34 9.78 -0.53
C THR A 169 16.86 10.96 -1.36
N GLY A 170 16.13 11.86 -0.72
CA GLY A 170 15.76 13.17 -1.28
C GLY A 170 16.29 14.28 -0.38
N ARG A 171 16.86 15.32 -0.97
CA ARG A 171 17.34 16.50 -0.23
C ARG A 171 17.22 17.77 -1.05
N ILE A 172 17.18 18.89 -0.32
CA ILE A 172 17.16 20.26 -0.84
C ILE A 172 18.42 20.96 -0.35
#